data_AF-A0A0F9IW12-F1
#
_entry.id   AF-A0A0F9IW12-F1
#
_cell.length_a   1.000
_cell.length_b   1.000
_cell.length_c   1.000
_cell.angle_alpha   90.00
_cell.angle_beta   90.00
_cell.angle_gamma   90.00
#
_symmetry.space_group_name_H-M   'P 1'
#
loop_
_entity.id
_entity.type
_entity.pdbx_description
1 polymer ?
#
loop_
_entity_poly.entity_id
_entity_poly.type
_entity_poly.pdbx_seq_one_letter_code
_entity_poly.pdbx_strand_id
1 'polypeptide(L)' 'MKYRKTFLMVLISILYFYIIVQGLNTSSNEQDDKDSKNIVPLLSASNSVAIEWNRTWGGSEREYGIGVAVDSSDNVYFAV' A
#
# COMPACT_ATOMS: atom_id res chain seq x y z
N MET A 1 25.33 32.66 11.30
CA MET A 1 24.73 31.92 10.17
C MET A 1 25.54 30.72 9.66
N LYS A 2 26.88 30.70 9.78
CA LYS A 2 27.75 29.62 9.27
C LYS A 2 27.49 28.24 9.92
N TYR A 3 27.34 28.21 11.25
CA TYR A 3 27.11 26.97 12.02
C TYR A 3 25.80 26.25 11.69
N ARG A 4 24.73 26.97 11.31
CA ARG A 4 23.45 26.35 10.92
C ARG A 4 23.57 25.51 9.65
N LYS A 5 24.40 25.94 8.69
CA LYS A 5 24.62 25.20 7.44
C LYS A 5 25.49 23.96 7.67
N THR A 6 26.55 24.09 8.48
CA THR A 6 27.42 22.96 8.83
C THR A 6 26.66 21.90 9.62
N PHE A 7 25.85 22.32 10.59
CA PHE A 7 24.99 21.42 11.35
C PHE A 7 24.01 20.64 10.45
N LEU A 8 23.37 21.34 9.51
CA LEU A 8 22.45 20.71 8.56
C LEU A 8 23.13 19.66 7.67
N MET A 9 24.34 19.95 7.18
CA MET A 9 25.10 19.00 6.36
C MET A 9 25.47 17.73 7.14
N VAL A 10 25.89 17.88 8.39
CA VAL A 10 26.21 16.73 9.26
C VAL A 10 24.95 15.88 9.53
N LEU A 11 23.80 16.54 9.77
CA LEU A 11 22.52 15.87 10.01
C LEU A 11 22.07 15.04 8.79
N ILE A 12 22.19 15.60 7.58
CA ILE A 12 21.83 14.91 6.32
C ILE A 12 22.74 13.70 6.10
N SER A 13 24.04 13.82 6.36
CA SER A 13 24.99 12.71 6.21
C SER A 13 24.68 11.54 7.17
N ILE A 14 24.29 11.85 8.41
CA ILE A 14 23.88 10.82 9.39
C ILE A 14 22.62 10.10 8.92
N LEU A 15 21.63 10.85 8.43
CA LEU A 15 20.38 10.28 7.93
C LEU A 15 20.62 9.40 6.69
N TYR A 16 21.48 9.84 5.78
CA TYR A 16 21.87 9.07 4.60
C TYR A 16 22.56 7.76 4.97
N PHE A 17 23.47 7.79 5.95
CA PHE A 17 24.14 6.60 6.47
C PHE A 17 23.14 5.61 7.07
N TYR A 18 22.14 6.10 7.83
CA TYR A 18 21.09 5.26 8.41
C TYR A 18 20.27 4.51 7.35
N ILE A 19 19.94 5.17 6.24
CA ILE A 19 19.19 4.56 5.12
C ILE A 19 20.00 3.43 4.48
N ILE A 20 21.31 3.62 4.30
CA ILE A 20 22.19 2.57 3.76
C ILE A 20 22.29 1.37 4.71
N VAL A 21 22.42 1.62 6.02
CA VAL A 21 22.59 0.56 7.03
C VAL A 21 21.34 -0.29 7.17
N GLN A 22 20.15 0.32 7.20
CA GLN A 22 18.92 -0.46 7.33
C GLN A 22 18.49 -1.12 6.02
N GLY A 23 18.94 -0.61 4.86
CA GLY A 23 18.39 -1.01 3.56
C GLY A 23 16.95 -0.52 3.39
N LEU A 24 16.53 -0.31 2.13
CA LEU A 24 15.11 -0.08 1.83
C LEU A 24 14.35 -1.41 2.03
N ASN A 25 13.94 -1.68 3.26
CA ASN A 25 13.10 -2.83 3.58
C ASN A 25 11.64 -2.50 3.22
N THR A 26 11.29 -2.62 1.94
CA THR A 26 9.88 -2.76 1.56
C THR A 26 9.48 -4.20 1.85
N SER A 27 8.97 -4.45 3.05
CA SER A 27 8.28 -5.70 3.36
C SER A 27 7.01 -5.77 2.51
N SER A 28 7.10 -6.34 1.31
CA SER A 28 5.93 -6.72 0.56
C SER A 28 5.29 -7.91 1.27
N ASN A 29 4.12 -7.68 1.87
CA ASN A 29 3.26 -8.79 2.27
C ASN A 29 2.83 -9.50 0.98
N GLU A 30 3.44 -10.64 0.69
CA GLU A 30 3.05 -11.50 -0.42
C GLU A 30 1.68 -12.11 -0.08
N GLN A 31 0.62 -11.40 -0.48
CA GLN A 31 -0.68 -12.02 -0.63
C GLN A 31 -0.64 -12.79 -1.96
N ASP A 32 -0.73 -14.12 -1.92
CA ASP A 32 -0.83 -14.98 -3.10
C ASP A 32 -2.18 -14.73 -3.79
N ASP A 33 -2.24 -13.65 -4.57
CA ASP A 33 -3.41 -13.25 -5.34
C ASP A 33 -3.14 -13.49 -6.82
N LYS A 34 -3.60 -14.64 -7.31
CA LYS A 34 -3.50 -15.04 -8.73
C LYS A 34 -4.17 -14.05 -9.68
N ASP A 35 -5.06 -13.17 -9.20
CA ASP A 35 -5.72 -12.12 -9.99
C ASP A 35 -4.91 -10.80 -10.08
N SER A 36 -3.96 -10.57 -9.16
CA SER A 36 -3.20 -9.31 -9.05
C SER A 36 -2.12 -9.11 -10.13
N LYS A 37 -1.78 -10.15 -10.91
CA LYS A 37 -0.71 -10.06 -11.93
C LYS A 37 -0.94 -8.99 -12.99
N ASN A 38 -2.18 -8.56 -13.20
CA ASN A 38 -2.55 -7.49 -14.13
C ASN A 38 -2.60 -6.10 -13.47
N ILE A 39 -2.53 -6.02 -12.13
CA ILE A 39 -2.60 -4.77 -11.35
C ILE A 39 -1.19 -4.20 -11.14
N VAL A 40 -0.20 -5.07 -10.94
CA VAL A 40 1.21 -4.67 -10.70
C VAL A 40 1.79 -3.77 -11.80
N PRO A 41 1.52 -3.99 -13.12
CA PRO A 41 2.01 -3.09 -14.17
C PRO A 41 1.31 -1.73 -14.21
N LEU A 42 0.07 -1.62 -13.73
CA LEU A 42 -0.71 -0.38 -13.71
C LEU A 42 -0.31 0.50 -12.50
N LEU A 43 0.07 -0.14 -11.39
CA LEU A 43 0.50 0.49 -10.15
C LEU A 43 1.81 1.27 -10.29
N SER A 44 2.74 0.79 -11.12
CA SER A 44 4.04 1.44 -11.32
C SER A 44 3.97 2.68 -12.23
N ALA A 45 2.83 2.91 -12.90
CA ALA A 45 2.69 3.93 -13.93
C ALA A 45 1.85 5.15 -13.52
N SER A 46 1.15 5.12 -12.37
CA SER A 46 0.27 6.22 -11.95
C SER A 46 0.69 6.83 -10.60
N ASN A 47 0.82 8.16 -10.54
CA ASN A 47 1.18 8.91 -9.33
C ASN A 47 0.01 9.10 -8.34
N SER A 48 -1.16 8.52 -8.65
CA SER A 48 -2.32 8.49 -7.77
C SER A 48 -3.11 7.22 -8.08
N VAL A 49 -2.87 6.19 -7.29
CA VAL A 49 -3.67 4.97 -7.34
C VAL A 49 -5.02 5.31 -6.71
N ALA A 50 -6.05 5.48 -7.52
CA ALA A 50 -7.41 5.40 -7.01
C ALA A 50 -7.61 3.95 -6.59
N ILE A 51 -7.68 3.70 -5.29
CA ILE A 51 -8.06 2.37 -4.79
C ILE A 51 -9.54 2.23 -5.15
N GLU A 52 -9.83 1.58 -6.27
CA GLU A 52 -11.20 1.44 -6.78
C GLU A 52 -12.04 0.51 -5.88
N TRP A 53 -11.41 -0.43 -5.16
CA TRP A 53 -12.10 -1.39 -4.31
C TRP A 53 -11.29 -1.74 -3.06
N ASN A 54 -11.83 -1.41 -1.88
CA ASN A 54 -11.30 -1.85 -0.60
C ASN A 54 -12.07 -3.10 -0.13
N ARG A 55 -11.50 -4.29 -0.37
CA ARG A 55 -12.09 -5.57 0.08
C ARG A 55 -11.82 -5.76 1.58
N THR A 56 -12.86 -5.80 2.40
CA THR A 56 -12.76 -6.04 3.86
C THR A 56 -13.16 -7.45 4.28
N TRP A 57 -13.48 -8.33 3.32
CA TRP A 57 -13.93 -9.71 3.54
C TRP A 57 -13.02 -10.74 2.85
N GLY A 58 -13.03 -11.98 3.33
CA GLY A 58 -12.27 -13.12 2.80
C GLY A 58 -11.37 -13.77 3.84
N GLY A 59 -11.73 -14.99 4.28
CA GLY A 59 -10.88 -15.90 5.05
C GLY A 59 -10.20 -16.98 4.19
N SER A 60 -9.54 -17.95 4.82
CA SER A 60 -8.94 -19.11 4.12
C SER A 60 -9.96 -20.17 3.68
N GLU A 61 -11.22 -20.03 4.11
CA GLU A 61 -12.29 -20.98 3.85
C GLU A 61 -13.16 -20.54 2.66
N ARG A 62 -13.91 -21.50 2.10
CA ARG A 62 -14.86 -21.21 1.03
C ARG A 62 -16.09 -20.54 1.61
N GLU A 63 -16.25 -19.27 1.27
CA GLU A 63 -17.40 -18.43 1.57
C GLU A 63 -18.34 -18.39 0.35
N TYR A 64 -19.66 -18.51 0.58
CA TYR A 64 -20.67 -18.38 -0.47
C TYR A 64 -21.60 -17.22 -0.11
N GLY A 65 -21.67 -16.21 -0.97
CA GLY A 65 -22.55 -15.06 -0.74
C GLY A 65 -24.03 -15.43 -0.86
N ILE A 66 -24.83 -15.06 0.14
CA ILE A 66 -26.29 -15.30 0.18
C ILE A 66 -27.11 -14.06 -0.22
N GLY A 67 -26.48 -12.89 -0.33
CA GLY A 67 -27.19 -11.66 -0.72
C GLY A 67 -26.26 -10.48 -1.02
N VAL A 68 -26.80 -9.51 -1.77
CA VAL A 68 -26.13 -8.26 -2.14
C VAL A 68 -27.06 -7.07 -1.89
N ALA A 69 -26.53 -5.97 -1.37
CA ALA A 69 -27.26 -4.72 -1.18
C ALA A 69 -26.38 -3.52 -1.56
N VAL A 70 -27.02 -2.43 -1.99
CA VAL A 70 -26.36 -1.17 -2.35
C VAL A 70 -27.00 -0.05 -1.53
N ASP A 71 -26.17 0.80 -0.90
CA ASP A 71 -26.65 1.96 -0.15
C ASP A 71 -26.80 3.22 -1.04
N SER A 72 -27.27 4.31 -0.46
CA SER A 72 -27.45 5.58 -1.19
C SER A 72 -26.14 6.30 -1.56
N SER A 73 -25.01 5.79 -1.12
CA SER A 73 -23.67 6.30 -1.45
C SER A 73 -22.97 5.40 -2.47
N ASP A 74 -23.71 4.50 -3.12
CA ASP A 74 -23.24 3.50 -4.09
C ASP A 74 -22.22 2.50 -3.51
N ASN A 75 -22.21 2.32 -2.19
CA ASN A 75 -21.41 1.27 -1.56
C ASN A 75 -22.10 -0.09 -1.75
N VAL A 76 -21.33 -1.09 -2.18
CA VAL A 76 -21.82 -2.46 -2.40
C VAL A 76 -21.46 -3.34 -1.20
N TYR A 77 -22.46 -4.00 -0.63
CA TYR A 77 -22.34 -4.91 0.51
C TYR A 77 -22.71 -6.33 0.11
N PHE A 78 -21.94 -7.31 0.59
CA PHE A 78 -22.23 -8.73 0.44
C PHE A 78 -22.56 -9.33 1.81
N ALA A 79 -23.57 -10.19 1.85
CA ALA A 79 -23.84 -11.07 2.98
C ALA A 79 -23.28 -12.45 2.65
N VAL A 80 -22.44 -12.97 3.54
CA VAL A 80 -21.84 -14.31 3.49
C VAL A 80 -22.45 -15.15 4.60
#